data_AF-A0A426GBZ0-F1
#
_entry.id   AF-A0A426GBZ0-F1
#
_cell.length_a   1.000
_cell.length_b   1.000
_cell.length_c   1.000
_cell.angle_alpha   90.00
_cell.angle_beta   90.00
_cell.angle_gamma   90.00
#
_symmetry.space_group_name_H-M   'P 1'
#
loop_
_entity.id
_entity.type
_entity.pdbx_description
1 polymer ?
#
loop_
_entity_poly.entity_id
_entity_poly.type
_entity_poly.pdbx_seq_one_letter_code
_entity_poly.pdbx_strand_id
1 'polypeptide(L)'
;RLVVTSTPRPIRALKTLIAEPGVAMTRAGTSANAGNLAPAFLRTLETLYGGTRLAAQELDGIIVETDGGLFRAEDRARCRAAKPARLDRVVVAVDPPATATGGACGIVVVGR
;
A
#
# COMPACT_ATOMS: atom_id res chain seq x y z
N ARG A 1 27.12 -15.34 9.14
CA ARG A 1 25.88 -15.11 8.35
C ARG A 1 24.77 -14.81 9.32
N LEU A 2 24.02 -13.73 9.11
CA LEU A 2 22.90 -13.32 9.96
C LEU A 2 21.59 -13.56 9.19
N VAL A 3 20.55 -14.04 9.87
CA VAL A 3 19.19 -14.15 9.34
C VAL A 3 18.28 -13.34 10.24
N VAL A 4 17.49 -12.45 9.65
CA VAL A 4 16.56 -11.58 10.38
C VAL A 4 15.15 -11.83 9.84
N THR A 5 14.21 -12.12 10.74
CA THR A 5 12.78 -12.24 10.44
C THR A 5 12.01 -11.24 11.30
N SER A 6 11.19 -10.41 10.68
CA SER A 6 10.40 -9.40 11.39
C SER A 6 9.24 -8.97 10.52
N THR A 7 8.14 -8.56 11.15
CA THR A 7 7.18 -7.68 10.47
C THR A 7 7.85 -6.32 10.24
N PRO A 8 7.82 -5.75 9.03
CA PRO A 8 8.69 -4.64 8.71
C PRO A 8 8.10 -3.29 9.16
N ARG A 9 8.62 -2.79 10.27
CA ARG A 9 8.34 -1.42 10.76
C ARG A 9 9.20 -0.38 10.02
N PRO A 10 8.75 0.88 9.86
CA PRO A 10 9.47 1.93 9.12
C PRO A 10 10.68 2.51 9.89
N ILE A 11 11.40 1.69 10.65
CA ILE A 11 12.55 2.12 11.44
C ILE A 11 13.78 2.32 10.53
N ARG A 12 14.60 3.32 10.85
CA ARG A 12 15.83 3.63 10.11
C ARG A 12 16.74 2.41 9.96
N ALA A 13 16.95 1.64 11.03
CA ALA A 13 17.84 0.47 11.01
C ALA A 13 17.41 -0.59 9.98
N LEU A 14 16.11 -0.89 9.89
CA LEU A 14 15.59 -1.87 8.91
C LEU A 14 15.73 -1.35 7.48
N LYS A 15 15.43 -0.07 7.26
CA LYS A 15 15.58 0.56 5.93
C LYS A 15 17.04 0.57 5.48
N THR A 16 17.97 0.91 6.38
CA THR A 16 19.40 0.84 6.12
C THR A 16 19.81 -0.58 5.75
N LEU A 17 19.43 -1.57 6.56
CA LEU A 17 19.75 -2.98 6.30
C LEU A 17 19.23 -3.45 4.93
N ILE A 18 17.97 -3.13 4.59
CA ILE A 18 17.38 -3.52 3.29
C ILE A 18 18.15 -2.88 2.11
N ALA A 19 18.71 -1.70 2.30
CA ALA A 19 19.47 -0.99 1.27
C ALA A 19 20.95 -1.41 1.20
N GLU A 20 21.45 -2.25 2.12
CA GLU A 20 22.85 -2.66 2.13
C GLU A 20 23.20 -3.56 0.94
N PRO A 21 24.35 -3.33 0.26
CA PRO A 21 24.83 -4.22 -0.78
C PRO A 21 25.02 -5.65 -0.26
N GLY A 22 24.48 -6.62 -0.99
CA GLY A 22 24.61 -8.05 -0.65
C GLY A 22 23.53 -8.60 0.28
N VAL A 23 22.53 -7.81 0.68
CA VAL A 23 21.36 -8.31 1.40
C VAL A 23 20.43 -9.06 0.44
N ALA A 24 20.19 -10.34 0.73
CA ALA A 24 19.13 -11.11 0.12
C ALA A 24 17.85 -10.94 0.95
N MET A 25 16.79 -10.42 0.32
CA MET A 25 15.51 -10.18 0.99
C MET A 25 14.42 -11.07 0.39
N THR A 26 13.62 -11.67 1.26
CA THR A 26 12.33 -12.26 0.90
C THR A 26 11.24 -11.59 1.72
N ARG A 27 10.05 -11.49 1.14
CA ARG A 27 8.87 -10.90 1.76
C ARG A 27 7.64 -11.68 1.32
N ALA A 28 6.78 -12.02 2.27
CA ALA A 28 5.54 -12.71 2.02
C ALA A 28 4.48 -12.15 2.97
N GLY A 29 3.32 -11.80 2.42
CA GLY A 29 2.14 -11.50 3.21
C GLY A 29 1.42 -12.79 3.63
N THR A 30 0.44 -12.66 4.51
CA THR A 30 -0.40 -13.75 5.02
C THR A 30 -1.07 -14.55 3.88
N SER A 31 -1.43 -13.88 2.78
CA SER A 31 -2.04 -14.52 1.60
C SER A 31 -1.12 -15.53 0.90
N ALA A 32 0.20 -15.37 0.98
CA ALA A 32 1.15 -16.33 0.43
C ALA A 32 1.10 -17.69 1.15
N ASN A 33 0.60 -17.71 2.39
CA ASN A 33 0.40 -18.92 3.18
C ASN A 33 -1.06 -19.42 3.16
N ALA A 34 -1.90 -18.93 2.23
CA ALA A 34 -3.33 -19.22 2.23
C ALA A 34 -3.66 -20.73 2.17
N GLY A 35 -2.82 -21.54 1.50
CA GLY A 35 -3.00 -22.99 1.43
C GLY A 35 -2.92 -23.71 2.80
N ASN A 36 -2.28 -23.08 3.79
CA ASN A 36 -2.15 -23.61 5.15
C ASN A 36 -3.05 -22.87 6.17
N LEU A 37 -3.90 -21.95 5.71
CA LEU A 37 -4.75 -21.14 6.57
C LEU A 37 -6.22 -21.43 6.29
N ALA A 38 -7.03 -21.44 7.35
CA ALA A 38 -8.47 -21.60 7.19
C ALA A 38 -9.04 -20.40 6.39
N PRO A 39 -9.88 -20.63 5.37
CA PRO A 39 -10.50 -19.53 4.61
C PRO A 39 -11.29 -18.56 5.50
N ALA A 40 -11.91 -19.07 6.57
CA ALA A 40 -12.63 -18.25 7.54
C ALA A 40 -11.68 -17.31 8.31
N PHE A 41 -10.47 -17.77 8.67
CA PHE A 41 -9.48 -16.96 9.36
C PHE A 41 -9.04 -15.76 8.49
N LEU A 42 -8.74 -16.01 7.21
CA LEU A 42 -8.37 -14.96 6.26
C LEU A 42 -9.50 -13.92 6.08
N ARG A 43 -10.75 -14.38 5.94
CA ARG A 43 -11.91 -13.48 5.83
C ARG A 43 -12.11 -12.65 7.09
N THR A 44 -11.93 -13.24 8.26
CA THR A 44 -12.04 -12.52 9.54
C THR A 44 -10.97 -11.44 9.66
N LEU A 45 -9.71 -11.74 9.32
CA LEU A 45 -8.64 -10.74 9.30
C LEU A 45 -8.94 -9.59 8.35
N GLU A 46 -9.40 -9.90 7.14
CA GLU A 46 -9.79 -8.88 6.16
C GLU A 46 -10.97 -8.04 6.67
N THR A 47 -11.96 -8.65 7.31
CA THR A 47 -13.13 -7.93 7.85
C THR A 47 -12.74 -6.99 8.98
N LEU A 48 -11.84 -7.41 9.86
CA LEU A 48 -11.45 -6.64 11.05
C LEU A 48 -10.41 -5.55 10.73
N TYR A 49 -9.47 -5.85 9.85
CA TYR A 49 -8.28 -5.02 9.65
C TYR A 49 -8.09 -4.56 8.20
N GLY A 50 -8.84 -5.10 7.24
CA GLY A 50 -8.70 -4.81 5.81
C GLY A 50 -8.72 -3.31 5.51
N GLY A 51 -7.84 -2.88 4.61
CA GLY A 51 -7.70 -1.47 4.23
C GLY A 51 -7.09 -0.54 5.29
N THR A 52 -6.68 -1.05 6.45
CA THR A 52 -5.96 -0.28 7.47
C THR A 52 -4.45 -0.29 7.24
N ARG A 53 -3.74 0.70 7.80
CA ARG A 53 -2.27 0.68 7.84
C ARG A 53 -1.71 -0.52 8.59
N LEU A 54 -2.41 -0.96 9.65
CA LEU A 54 -2.01 -2.13 10.41
C LEU A 54 -2.07 -3.39 9.54
N ALA A 55 -3.12 -3.57 8.74
CA ALA A 55 -3.19 -4.68 7.79
C ALA A 55 -2.08 -4.63 6.74
N ALA A 56 -1.79 -3.45 6.18
CA ALA A 56 -0.69 -3.32 5.22
C ALA A 56 0.66 -3.73 5.84
N GLN A 57 0.91 -3.41 7.11
CA GLN A 57 2.14 -3.82 7.78
C GLN A 57 2.14 -5.30 8.19
N GLU A 58 1.11 -5.74 8.93
CA GLU A 58 1.07 -7.05 9.58
C GLU A 58 0.58 -8.18 8.67
N LEU A 59 -0.30 -7.89 7.71
CA LEU A 59 -0.86 -8.88 6.79
C LEU A 59 -0.14 -8.87 5.45
N ASP A 60 0.16 -7.70 4.90
CA ASP A 60 0.81 -7.61 3.58
C ASP A 60 2.35 -7.51 3.68
N GLY A 61 2.89 -7.34 4.89
CA GLY A 61 4.32 -7.19 5.11
C GLY A 61 4.88 -5.93 4.46
N ILE A 62 4.10 -4.86 4.31
CA ILE A 62 4.51 -3.60 3.67
C ILE A 62 5.16 -2.68 4.71
N ILE A 63 6.24 -1.98 4.32
CA ILE A 63 6.77 -0.90 5.17
C ILE A 63 5.84 0.29 4.99
N VAL A 64 5.06 0.60 6.02
CA VAL A 64 4.15 1.74 6.02
C VAL A 64 4.85 2.90 6.71
N GLU A 65 5.06 4.01 5.99
CA GLU A 65 5.69 5.20 6.56
C GLU A 65 4.86 5.82 7.71
N THR A 66 5.57 6.45 8.65
CA THR A 66 5.00 7.17 9.79
C THR A 66 4.30 8.48 9.38
N ASP A 67 3.48 9.02 10.29
CA ASP A 67 2.58 10.14 10.06
C ASP A 67 3.24 11.45 9.60
N GLY A 68 2.46 12.28 8.92
CA GLY A 68 2.87 13.59 8.39
C GLY A 68 2.25 13.93 7.02
N GLY A 69 1.64 12.96 6.35
CA GLY A 69 0.92 13.19 5.09
C GLY A 69 -0.44 13.86 5.30
N LEU A 70 -0.80 14.78 4.40
CA LEU A 70 -2.12 15.44 4.37
C LEU A 70 -3.27 14.44 4.15
N PHE A 71 -3.01 13.33 3.45
CA PHE A 71 -4.00 12.31 3.12
C PHE A 71 -3.67 11.00 3.84
N ARG A 72 -4.61 10.52 4.67
CA ARG A 72 -4.46 9.24 5.38
C ARG A 72 -4.88 8.08 4.48
N ALA A 73 -4.28 6.91 4.71
CA ALA A 73 -4.61 5.70 3.94
C ALA A 73 -6.08 5.28 4.17
N GLU A 74 -6.58 5.45 5.39
CA GLU A 74 -7.94 5.13 5.78
C GLU A 74 -8.97 6.03 5.07
N ASP A 75 -8.67 7.32 4.93
CA ASP A 75 -9.54 8.28 4.22
C ASP A 75 -9.65 7.89 2.73
N ARG A 76 -8.52 7.53 2.11
CA ARG A 76 -8.51 7.02 0.73
C ARG A 76 -9.31 5.72 0.59
N ALA A 77 -9.20 4.80 1.55
CA ALA A 77 -9.95 3.55 1.52
C ALA A 77 -11.47 3.81 1.56
N ARG A 78 -11.92 4.76 2.38
CA ARG A 78 -13.33 5.18 2.46
C ARG A 78 -13.86 5.82 1.17
N CYS A 79 -13.01 6.42 0.36
CA CYS A 79 -13.40 7.00 -0.92
C CYS A 79 -13.68 5.95 -2.01
N ARG A 80 -13.41 4.65 -1.78
CA ARG A 80 -13.74 3.59 -2.75
C ARG A 80 -15.26 3.40 -2.82
N ALA A 81 -15.84 3.68 -3.98
CA ALA A 81 -17.27 3.54 -4.25
C ALA A 81 -17.51 2.92 -5.63
N ALA A 82 -18.70 2.36 -5.82
CA ALA A 82 -19.14 1.93 -7.15
C ALA A 82 -19.29 3.15 -8.08
N LYS A 83 -19.00 2.95 -9.36
CA LYS A 83 -19.18 3.98 -10.38
C LYS A 83 -20.67 4.38 -10.46
N PRO A 84 -21.00 5.68 -10.46
CA PRO A 84 -22.37 6.14 -10.72
C PRO A 84 -22.88 5.72 -12.10
N ALA A 85 -24.18 5.47 -12.23
CA ALA A 85 -24.79 5.10 -13.51
C ALA A 85 -24.72 6.24 -14.56
N ARG A 86 -24.75 7.49 -14.11
CA ARG A 86 -24.65 8.69 -14.92
C ARG A 86 -23.80 9.74 -14.20
N LEU A 87 -23.10 10.55 -14.97
CA LEU A 87 -22.32 11.70 -14.50
C LEU A 87 -22.93 12.96 -15.12
N ASP A 88 -23.09 14.02 -14.33
CA ASP A 88 -23.57 15.32 -14.78
C ASP A 88 -22.42 16.21 -15.25
N ARG A 89 -21.20 16.00 -14.72
CA ARG A 89 -20.00 16.71 -15.15
C ARG A 89 -18.77 15.82 -15.04
N VAL A 90 -17.87 15.97 -16.01
CA VAL A 90 -16.53 15.36 -16.01
C VAL A 90 -15.47 16.46 -15.99
N VAL A 91 -14.45 16.29 -15.15
CA VAL A 91 -13.28 17.16 -15.07
C VAL A 91 -12.03 16.31 -15.27
N VAL A 92 -11.13 16.77 -16.13
CA VAL A 92 -9.84 16.12 -16.39
C VAL A 92 -8.74 17.05 -15.89
N ALA A 93 -7.93 16.56 -14.95
CA ALA A 93 -6.74 17.24 -14.46
C ALA A 93 -5.49 16.54 -15.00
N VAL A 94 -4.51 17.33 -15.45
CA VAL A 94 -3.23 16.86 -15.98
C VAL A 94 -2.11 17.57 -15.24
N ASP A 95 -1.17 16.78 -14.73
CA ASP A 95 0.11 17.21 -14.17
C ASP A 95 1.22 16.78 -15.16
N PRO A 96 1.60 17.67 -16.11
CA PRO A 96 2.56 17.34 -17.13
C PRO A 96 3.99 17.28 -16.56
N PRO A 97 4.87 16.40 -17.08
CA PRO A 97 6.26 16.38 -16.68
C PRO A 97 6.95 17.69 -17.12
N ALA A 98 7.81 18.22 -16.26
CA ALA A 98 8.53 19.47 -16.53
C ALA A 98 9.64 19.31 -17.60
N THR A 99 10.14 18.09 -17.80
CA THR A 99 11.20 17.78 -18.79
C THR A 99 10.95 16.42 -19.44
N ALA A 100 11.56 16.18 -20.61
CA ALA A 100 11.43 14.92 -21.35
C ALA A 100 12.02 13.71 -20.59
N THR A 101 12.89 13.94 -19.60
CA THR A 101 13.53 12.90 -18.79
C THR A 101 13.08 12.93 -17.32
N GLY A 102 12.19 13.85 -16.94
CA GLY A 102 11.79 14.08 -15.57
C GLY A 102 10.38 13.59 -15.29
N GLY A 103 10.24 12.65 -14.35
CA GLY A 103 8.94 12.22 -13.80
C GLY A 103 7.99 11.54 -14.80
N ALA A 104 6.95 10.90 -14.28
CA ALA A 104 5.82 10.44 -15.08
C ALA A 104 4.77 11.55 -15.17
N CYS A 105 4.03 11.61 -16.28
CA CYS A 105 2.85 12.49 -16.39
C CYS A 105 1.73 11.97 -15.47
N GLY A 106 1.17 12.83 -14.63
CA GLY A 106 -0.03 12.54 -13.86
C GLY A 106 -1.29 12.91 -14.61
N ILE A 107 -2.30 12.04 -14.64
CA ILE A 107 -3.63 12.36 -15.20
C ILE A 107 -4.70 11.78 -14.27
N VAL A 108 -5.71 12.58 -13.92
CA VAL A 108 -6.87 12.16 -13.12
C VAL A 108 -8.16 12.62 -13.79
N VAL A 109 -9.12 11.70 -13.91
CA VAL A 109 -10.48 11.98 -14.40
C VAL A 109 -11.45 11.86 -13.22
N VAL A 110 -12.19 12.93 -12.94
CA VAL A 110 -13.18 12.99 -11.86
C VAL A 110 -14.55 13.29 -12.45
N GLY A 111 -15.57 12.59 -11.95
CA GLY A 111 -16.96 12.83 -12.31
C GLY A 111 -17.84 13.02 -11.08
N ARG A 112 -18.89 13.83 -11.22
CA ARG A 112 -20.01 13.89 -10.27
C ARG A 112 -21.33 13.66 -10.99
#